data_AF-A0A128FB13-F1
#
_entry.id   AF-A0A128FB13-F1
#
_cell.length_a   1.000
_cell.length_b   1.000
_cell.length_c   1.000
_cell.angle_alpha   90.00
_cell.angle_beta   90.00
_cell.angle_gamma   90.00
#
_symmetry.space_group_name_H-M   'P 1'
#
loop_
_entity.id
_entity.type
_entity.pdbx_description
1 polymer ?
#
loop_
_entity_poly.entity_id
_entity_poly.type
_entity_poly.pdbx_seq_one_letter_code
_entity_poly.pdbx_strand_id
1 'polypeptide(L)'
;MFTGITIKAKLGESLHAFYQDILGMKLTDSGWRFDGESASLSFVSSDTCYQPTPTDVFWKIGITVADLDAACQWLRSQGINVSTPRQFQDIGYLAHLSDPNGLTIELLQTTFEGNKPENRPLTHPIADGATLAHITLRCHNENAMQTWADSLGLTLKSIQPVASYGFTLYFYSFIDEPLPEPDLGAVSNREWLWQRPYTVLEFQLVHHAPPFTLPSKEASGLFSFEADGQEITPQDLKDAELGK
;
A
#
# COMPACT_ATOMS: atom_id res chain seq x y z
N MET A 1 -11.54 -10.22 -4.70
CA MET A 1 -11.20 -8.90 -4.06
C MET A 1 -10.07 -9.07 -3.05
N PHE A 2 -9.33 -8.00 -2.72
CA PHE A 2 -8.35 -8.03 -1.63
C PHE A 2 -9.04 -7.75 -0.30
N THR A 3 -8.93 -8.66 0.68
CA THR A 3 -9.72 -8.61 1.92
C THR A 3 -8.88 -8.51 3.19
N GLY A 4 -7.65 -9.01 3.15
CA GLY A 4 -6.74 -9.03 4.29
C GLY A 4 -5.29 -8.87 3.87
N ILE A 5 -4.50 -8.17 4.69
CA ILE A 5 -3.05 -8.12 4.62
C ILE A 5 -2.55 -8.51 6.00
N THR A 6 -1.74 -9.55 6.07
CA THR A 6 -1.19 -10.07 7.33
C THR A 6 0.30 -9.78 7.39
N ILE A 7 0.73 -9.07 8.43
CA ILE A 7 2.13 -8.75 8.68
C ILE A 7 2.63 -9.53 9.89
N LYS A 8 3.77 -10.21 9.75
CA LYS A 8 4.50 -10.79 10.88
C LYS A 8 5.31 -9.69 11.57
N ALA A 9 5.01 -9.41 12.82
CA ALA A 9 5.57 -8.26 13.56
C ALA A 9 5.67 -8.54 15.06
N LYS A 10 6.49 -7.76 15.77
CA LYS A 10 6.56 -7.79 17.23
C LYS A 10 5.34 -7.10 17.81
N LEU A 11 4.48 -7.87 18.46
CA LEU A 11 3.24 -7.34 19.06
C LEU A 11 3.55 -6.61 20.37
N GLY A 12 2.88 -5.49 20.59
CA GLY A 12 3.02 -4.69 21.80
C GLY A 12 2.01 -3.53 21.83
N GLU A 13 1.87 -2.90 22.99
CA GLU A 13 0.92 -1.80 23.20
C GLU A 13 1.15 -0.62 22.24
N SER A 14 2.42 -0.33 21.93
CA SER A 14 2.76 0.73 20.97
C SER A 14 2.21 0.46 19.57
N LEU A 15 2.14 -0.80 19.14
CA LEU A 15 1.57 -1.17 17.85
C LEU A 15 0.05 -0.94 17.83
N HIS A 16 -0.63 -1.37 18.89
CA HIS A 16 -2.07 -1.18 19.02
C HIS A 16 -2.43 0.31 19.06
N ALA A 17 -1.77 1.09 19.92
CA ALA A 17 -1.99 2.53 20.03
C ALA A 17 -1.71 3.26 18.71
N PHE A 18 -0.69 2.81 17.95
CA PHE A 18 -0.41 3.39 16.64
C PHE A 18 -1.56 3.21 15.64
N TYR A 19 -2.05 1.97 15.45
CA TYR A 19 -3.11 1.74 14.47
C TYR A 19 -4.47 2.30 14.94
N GLN A 20 -4.79 2.20 16.23
CA GLN A 20 -6.06 2.68 16.76
C GLN A 20 -6.08 4.19 16.99
N ASP A 21 -5.16 4.68 17.82
CA ASP A 21 -5.28 6.01 18.40
C ASP A 21 -4.60 7.07 17.52
N ILE A 22 -3.56 6.67 16.76
CA ILE A 22 -2.82 7.58 15.88
C ILE A 22 -3.41 7.58 14.46
N LEU A 23 -3.64 6.40 13.88
CA LEU A 23 -4.22 6.30 12.53
C LEU A 23 -5.75 6.36 12.53
N GLY A 24 -6.41 6.03 13.64
CA GLY A 24 -7.87 6.02 13.75
C GLY A 24 -8.52 4.77 13.16
N MET A 25 -7.78 3.67 13.00
CA MET A 25 -8.34 2.41 12.52
C MET A 25 -9.19 1.74 13.60
N LYS A 26 -10.21 1.00 13.18
CA LYS A 26 -11.08 0.20 14.06
C LYS A 26 -10.63 -1.25 14.02
N LEU A 27 -10.47 -1.86 15.19
CA LEU A 27 -10.21 -3.29 15.31
C LEU A 27 -11.51 -4.07 15.06
N THR A 28 -11.43 -5.08 14.19
CA THR A 28 -12.51 -6.03 13.89
C THR A 28 -12.00 -7.46 14.01
N ASP A 29 -12.90 -8.43 13.83
CA ASP A 29 -12.54 -9.86 13.81
C ASP A 29 -11.51 -10.21 12.72
N SER A 30 -11.45 -9.42 11.64
CA SER A 30 -10.51 -9.58 10.52
C SER A 30 -9.24 -8.74 10.65
N GLY A 31 -9.09 -7.96 11.72
CA GLY A 31 -7.97 -7.03 11.93
C GLY A 31 -8.37 -5.56 11.90
N TRP A 32 -7.38 -4.69 11.76
CA TRP A 32 -7.54 -3.24 11.74
C TRP A 32 -8.06 -2.77 10.38
N ARG A 33 -9.05 -1.89 10.37
CA ARG A 33 -9.56 -1.28 9.14
C ARG A 33 -9.96 0.17 9.31
N PHE A 34 -9.96 0.91 8.20
CA PHE A 34 -10.75 2.13 8.10
C PHE A 34 -12.21 1.81 7.79
N ASP A 35 -13.06 2.83 7.82
CA ASP A 35 -14.43 2.71 7.30
C ASP A 35 -14.40 2.46 5.78
N GLY A 36 -15.40 1.76 5.24
CA GLY A 36 -15.47 1.40 3.82
C GLY A 36 -15.08 -0.05 3.54
N GLU A 37 -14.61 -0.34 2.31
CA GLU A 37 -14.50 -1.70 1.76
C GLU A 37 -13.05 -2.18 1.53
N SER A 38 -12.04 -1.41 1.95
CA SER A 38 -10.64 -1.84 1.83
C SER A 38 -10.31 -3.05 2.69
N ALA A 39 -9.20 -3.71 2.35
CA ALA A 39 -8.66 -4.81 3.11
C ALA A 39 -8.41 -4.43 4.58
N SER A 40 -8.47 -5.44 5.45
CA SER A 40 -8.05 -5.31 6.84
C SER A 40 -6.56 -5.57 6.98
N LEU A 41 -5.89 -4.86 7.89
CA LEU A 41 -4.50 -5.10 8.28
C LEU A 41 -4.47 -5.91 9.58
N SER A 42 -3.92 -7.11 9.52
CA SER A 42 -3.78 -8.01 10.67
C SER A 42 -2.32 -8.30 10.96
N PHE A 43 -2.06 -8.81 12.18
CA PHE A 43 -0.70 -9.10 12.63
C PHE A 43 -0.59 -10.50 13.21
N VAL A 44 0.50 -11.18 12.86
CA VAL A 44 0.93 -12.42 13.53
C VAL A 44 2.23 -12.16 14.29
N SER A 45 2.40 -12.83 15.42
CA SER A 45 3.52 -12.56 16.32
C SER A 45 4.88 -12.93 15.71
N SER A 46 5.88 -12.12 16.05
CA SER A 46 7.30 -12.31 15.79
C SER A 46 8.13 -11.84 16.98
N ASP A 47 9.33 -12.40 17.12
CA ASP A 47 10.29 -11.97 18.14
C ASP A 47 11.08 -10.72 17.70
N THR A 48 10.98 -10.35 16.43
CA THR A 48 11.79 -9.28 15.82
C THR A 48 10.92 -8.20 15.18
N CYS A 49 11.45 -6.97 15.08
CA CYS A 49 10.85 -5.93 14.25
C CYS A 49 11.20 -6.19 12.78
N TYR A 50 10.36 -5.71 11.86
CA TYR A 50 10.69 -5.70 10.45
C TYR A 50 11.80 -4.68 10.18
N GLN A 51 12.72 -5.00 9.28
CA GLN A 51 13.82 -4.13 8.86
C GLN A 51 13.80 -4.08 7.34
N PRO A 52 13.04 -3.15 6.74
CA PRO A 52 12.87 -3.12 5.30
C PRO A 52 14.21 -2.92 4.60
N THR A 53 14.48 -3.75 3.59
CA THR A 53 15.65 -3.60 2.74
C THR A 53 15.25 -3.18 1.32
N PRO A 54 16.14 -2.50 0.56
CA PRO A 54 15.90 -2.23 -0.86
C PRO A 54 15.72 -3.49 -1.70
N THR A 55 16.14 -4.66 -1.19
CA THR A 55 16.03 -5.94 -1.87
C THR A 55 14.80 -6.75 -1.51
N ASP A 56 13.93 -6.26 -0.62
CA ASP A 56 12.72 -6.99 -0.23
C ASP A 56 11.65 -6.92 -1.35
N VAL A 57 10.90 -8.02 -1.53
CA VAL A 57 9.69 -8.03 -2.38
C VAL A 57 8.63 -7.14 -1.77
N PHE A 58 8.28 -7.31 -0.51
CA PHE A 58 7.34 -6.39 0.14
C PHE A 58 8.02 -5.04 0.33
N TRP A 59 7.35 -3.96 -0.08
CA TRP A 59 7.91 -2.61 0.06
C TRP A 59 7.18 -1.76 1.09
N LYS A 60 5.87 -1.59 0.93
CA LYS A 60 5.06 -0.68 1.73
C LYS A 60 3.58 -1.06 1.67
N ILE A 61 2.82 -0.49 2.59
CA ILE A 61 1.39 -0.29 2.42
C ILE A 61 1.11 1.19 2.13
N GLY A 62 0.12 1.45 1.29
CA GLY A 62 -0.38 2.78 1.00
C GLY A 62 -1.70 3.03 1.68
N ILE A 63 -1.82 4.18 2.33
CA ILE A 63 -3.04 4.68 2.93
C ILE A 63 -3.39 5.99 2.24
N THR A 64 -4.57 6.06 1.62
CA THR A 64 -5.03 7.35 1.09
C THR A 64 -5.60 8.21 2.19
N VAL A 65 -5.46 9.53 2.06
CA VAL A 65 -6.00 10.53 3.00
C VAL A 65 -6.64 11.68 2.22
N ALA A 66 -7.62 12.33 2.83
CA ALA A 66 -8.29 13.47 2.20
C ALA A 66 -7.44 14.75 2.20
N ASP A 67 -6.58 14.90 3.21
CA ASP A 67 -5.77 16.09 3.44
C ASP A 67 -4.40 15.69 4.01
N LEU A 68 -3.41 15.57 3.12
CA LEU A 68 -2.09 15.06 3.52
C LEU A 68 -1.36 16.02 4.46
N ASP A 69 -1.54 17.33 4.30
CA ASP A 69 -0.90 18.32 5.15
C ASP A 69 -1.43 18.25 6.58
N ALA A 70 -2.76 18.15 6.75
CA ALA A 70 -3.37 17.97 8.06
C ALA A 70 -2.99 16.62 8.70
N ALA A 71 -2.97 15.54 7.93
CA ALA A 71 -2.52 14.22 8.40
C ALA A 71 -1.06 14.27 8.89
N CYS A 72 -0.15 14.90 8.14
CA CYS A 72 1.25 15.04 8.53
C CYS A 72 1.44 15.96 9.72
N GLN A 73 0.67 17.05 9.83
CA GLN A 73 0.68 17.92 11.00
C GLN A 73 0.22 17.17 12.25
N TRP A 74 -0.83 16.37 12.14
CA TRP A 74 -1.32 15.49 13.20
C TRP A 74 -0.25 14.50 13.65
N LEU A 75 0.34 13.75 12.73
CA LEU A 75 1.41 12.79 13.06
C LEU A 75 2.56 13.44 13.81
N ARG A 76 3.02 14.61 13.35
CA ARG A 76 4.09 15.37 14.02
C ARG A 76 3.69 15.83 15.41
N SER A 77 2.43 16.24 15.62
CA SER A 77 1.95 16.64 16.95
C SER A 77 1.87 15.47 17.92
N GLN A 78 1.71 14.24 17.40
CA GLN A 78 1.81 13.00 18.15
C GLN A 78 3.26 12.48 18.32
N GLY A 79 4.27 13.24 17.86
CA GLY A 79 5.68 12.84 17.94
C GLY A 79 6.11 11.77 16.92
N ILE A 80 5.28 11.48 15.91
CA ILE A 80 5.60 10.53 14.85
C ILE A 80 6.46 11.21 13.80
N ASN A 81 7.55 10.54 13.40
CA ASN A 81 8.39 10.98 12.30
C ASN A 81 7.69 10.68 10.96
N VAL A 82 7.39 11.73 10.20
CA VAL A 82 6.80 11.65 8.86
C VAL A 82 7.48 12.66 7.94
N SER A 83 7.81 12.22 6.73
CA SER A 83 8.47 13.08 5.74
C SER A 83 7.62 14.29 5.39
N THR A 84 8.24 15.35 4.86
CA THR A 84 7.49 16.48 4.31
C THR A 84 6.62 16.00 3.13
N PRO A 85 5.32 16.35 3.11
CA PRO A 85 4.47 16.15 1.95
C PRO A 85 5.11 16.72 0.68
N ARG A 86 5.00 16.01 -0.44
CA ARG A 86 5.48 16.49 -1.73
C ARG A 86 4.73 15.85 -2.88
N GLN A 87 4.57 16.60 -3.97
CA GLN A 87 4.13 16.04 -5.24
C GLN A 87 5.27 15.22 -5.83
N PHE A 88 5.05 13.92 -6.01
CA PHE A 88 5.98 13.03 -6.69
C PHE A 88 5.62 12.94 -8.16
N GLN A 89 6.25 13.79 -8.98
CA GLN A 89 5.97 13.87 -10.42
C GLN A 89 4.46 13.98 -10.69
N ASP A 90 3.96 13.31 -11.70
CA ASP A 90 2.53 13.16 -11.98
C ASP A 90 1.90 11.96 -11.25
N ILE A 91 2.58 11.34 -10.27
CA ILE A 91 2.14 10.10 -9.58
C ILE A 91 1.16 10.39 -8.46
N GLY A 92 1.52 11.29 -7.54
CA GLY A 92 0.72 11.56 -6.34
C GLY A 92 1.36 12.55 -5.37
N TYR A 93 0.52 13.20 -4.55
CA TYR A 93 0.96 14.03 -3.42
C TYR A 93 1.09 13.14 -2.19
N LEU A 94 2.31 12.90 -1.72
CA LEU A 94 2.61 11.81 -0.78
C LEU A 94 3.60 12.17 0.33
N ALA A 95 3.58 11.38 1.40
CA ALA A 95 4.56 11.38 2.49
C ALA A 95 4.80 9.96 3.00
N HIS A 96 5.94 9.73 3.65
CA HIS A 96 6.35 8.42 4.16
C HIS A 96 6.57 8.47 5.67
N LEU A 97 6.19 7.38 6.34
CA LEU A 97 6.46 7.11 7.74
C LEU A 97 6.73 5.61 7.95
N SER A 98 7.14 5.25 9.17
CA SER A 98 7.23 3.86 9.61
C SER A 98 6.33 3.62 10.80
N ASP A 99 5.73 2.44 10.87
CA ASP A 99 5.06 1.97 12.08
C ASP A 99 6.09 1.63 13.20
N PRO A 100 5.64 1.31 14.43
CA PRO A 100 6.52 0.91 15.52
C PRO A 100 7.36 -0.35 15.26
N ASN A 101 7.01 -1.15 14.26
CA ASN A 101 7.72 -2.36 13.85
C ASN A 101 8.61 -2.16 12.62
N GLY A 102 8.71 -0.96 12.07
CA GLY A 102 9.53 -0.66 10.89
C GLY A 102 8.84 -0.88 9.55
N LEU A 103 7.54 -1.20 9.53
CA LEU A 103 6.74 -1.28 8.31
C LEU A 103 6.68 0.09 7.63
N THR A 104 7.06 0.15 6.36
CA THR A 104 6.94 1.37 5.55
C THR A 104 5.47 1.64 5.24
N ILE A 105 5.02 2.85 5.57
CA ILE A 105 3.68 3.35 5.21
C ILE A 105 3.87 4.57 4.31
N GLU A 106 3.12 4.59 3.21
CA GLU A 106 2.94 5.79 2.39
C GLU A 106 1.56 6.38 2.66
N LEU A 107 1.53 7.66 3.01
CA LEU A 107 0.31 8.45 2.97
C LEU A 107 0.21 9.11 1.61
N LEU A 108 -0.93 8.96 0.96
CA LEU A 108 -1.20 9.47 -0.37
C LEU A 108 -2.48 10.30 -0.37
N GLN A 109 -2.40 11.56 -0.76
CA GLN A 109 -3.64 12.33 -0.94
C GLN A 109 -4.45 11.75 -2.09
N THR A 110 -5.77 11.72 -1.96
CA THR A 110 -6.70 11.26 -3.01
C THR A 110 -6.71 12.13 -4.27
N THR A 111 -6.01 13.27 -4.23
CA THR A 111 -5.85 14.26 -5.30
C THR A 111 -4.42 14.79 -5.31
N PHE A 112 -3.98 15.36 -6.41
CA PHE A 112 -2.68 16.02 -6.54
C PHE A 112 -2.57 17.28 -5.69
N GLU A 113 -1.33 17.74 -5.53
CA GLU A 113 -1.03 19.03 -4.91
C GLU A 113 -1.83 20.15 -5.57
N GLY A 114 -2.55 20.94 -4.76
CA GLY A 114 -3.40 22.03 -5.25
C GLY A 114 -4.81 21.62 -5.71
N ASN A 115 -5.09 20.33 -5.91
CA ASN A 115 -6.41 19.80 -6.30
C ASN A 115 -7.27 19.34 -5.11
N LYS A 116 -6.87 19.72 -3.89
CA LYS A 116 -7.51 19.28 -2.66
C LYS A 116 -9.02 19.57 -2.68
N PRO A 117 -9.90 18.61 -2.33
CA PRO A 117 -11.33 18.85 -2.19
C PRO A 117 -11.62 19.98 -1.19
N GLU A 118 -12.77 20.64 -1.33
CA GLU A 118 -13.19 21.71 -0.41
C GLU A 118 -13.03 21.30 1.06
N ASN A 119 -12.68 22.27 1.92
CA ASN A 119 -12.43 22.07 3.35
C ASN A 119 -13.63 21.44 4.06
N ARG A 120 -13.70 20.11 4.06
CA ARG A 120 -14.61 19.37 4.91
C ARG A 120 -14.02 19.31 6.32
N PRO A 121 -14.82 19.55 7.37
CA PRO A 121 -14.34 19.33 8.72
C PRO A 121 -14.03 17.84 8.90
N LEU A 122 -12.78 17.53 9.26
CA LEU A 122 -12.33 16.20 9.65
C LEU A 122 -12.44 16.09 11.17
N THR A 123 -13.17 15.09 11.66
CA THR A 123 -13.17 14.65 13.06
C THR A 123 -11.87 13.94 13.41
N HIS A 124 -11.29 13.17 12.48
CA HIS A 124 -9.96 12.58 12.60
C HIS A 124 -9.10 12.92 11.37
N PRO A 125 -7.90 13.53 11.53
CA PRO A 125 -7.08 14.01 10.39
C PRO A 125 -6.61 12.94 9.39
N ILE A 126 -6.58 11.67 9.83
CA ILE A 126 -6.21 10.52 8.98
C ILE A 126 -7.46 9.71 8.60
N ALA A 127 -8.06 8.99 9.56
CA ALA A 127 -9.16 8.06 9.32
C ALA A 127 -10.36 8.58 8.50
N ASP A 128 -10.68 9.88 8.56
CA ASP A 128 -11.85 10.42 7.86
C ASP A 128 -11.66 10.39 6.34
N GLY A 129 -12.24 9.37 5.72
CA GLY A 129 -12.13 9.04 4.30
C GLY A 129 -10.78 8.47 3.90
N ALA A 130 -10.06 7.85 4.83
CA ALA A 130 -8.90 7.05 4.51
C ALA A 130 -9.28 5.67 3.99
N THR A 131 -8.45 5.15 3.09
CA THR A 131 -8.55 3.78 2.55
C THR A 131 -7.19 3.13 2.73
N LEU A 132 -7.14 1.84 3.12
CA LEU A 132 -5.94 1.03 2.90
C LEU A 132 -5.85 0.73 1.40
N ALA A 133 -5.26 1.67 0.67
CA ALA A 133 -5.43 1.81 -0.77
C ALA A 133 -4.62 0.78 -1.55
N HIS A 134 -3.41 0.46 -1.11
CA HIS A 134 -2.59 -0.51 -1.83
C HIS A 134 -1.59 -1.25 -0.95
N ILE A 135 -1.23 -2.45 -1.40
CA ILE A 135 -0.01 -3.15 -1.01
C ILE A 135 0.97 -3.09 -2.17
N THR A 136 2.23 -2.76 -1.88
CA THR A 136 3.26 -2.65 -2.91
C THR A 136 4.24 -3.81 -2.83
N LEU A 137 4.35 -4.54 -3.95
CA LEU A 137 5.36 -5.57 -4.16
C LEU A 137 6.37 -5.09 -5.21
N ARG A 138 7.66 -5.23 -4.94
CA ARG A 138 8.70 -5.08 -5.96
C ARG A 138 8.79 -6.34 -6.79
N CYS A 139 8.93 -6.17 -8.09
CA CYS A 139 9.19 -7.25 -9.02
C CYS A 139 10.31 -6.87 -9.98
N HIS A 140 10.92 -7.89 -10.57
CA HIS A 140 12.04 -7.76 -11.51
C HIS A 140 11.70 -8.35 -12.89
N ASN A 141 10.60 -9.10 -12.98
CA ASN A 141 10.19 -9.86 -14.17
C ASN A 141 8.76 -9.47 -14.53
N GLU A 142 8.62 -8.68 -15.59
CA GLU A 142 7.33 -8.18 -16.08
C GLU A 142 6.40 -9.31 -16.55
N ASN A 143 6.96 -10.31 -17.24
CA ASN A 143 6.16 -11.42 -17.78
C ASN A 143 5.59 -12.31 -16.66
N ALA A 144 6.40 -12.60 -15.63
CA ALA A 144 5.95 -13.34 -14.45
C ALA A 144 4.86 -12.56 -13.70
N MET A 145 5.05 -11.25 -13.51
CA MET A 145 4.06 -10.36 -12.89
C MET A 145 2.73 -10.38 -13.63
N GLN A 146 2.73 -10.19 -14.95
CA GLN A 146 1.51 -10.19 -15.76
C GLN A 146 0.83 -11.55 -15.75
N THR A 147 1.58 -12.63 -16.00
CA THR A 147 1.05 -14.00 -16.00
C THR A 147 0.40 -14.36 -14.66
N TRP A 148 1.06 -14.01 -13.55
CA TRP A 148 0.53 -14.28 -12.22
C TRP A 148 -0.71 -13.44 -11.91
N ALA A 149 -0.70 -12.14 -12.25
CA ALA A 149 -1.86 -11.27 -12.07
C ALA A 149 -3.07 -11.77 -12.89
N ASP A 150 -2.85 -12.17 -14.14
CA ASP A 150 -3.88 -12.75 -15.01
C ASP A 150 -4.41 -14.08 -14.45
N SER A 151 -3.54 -14.92 -13.87
CA SER A 151 -3.94 -16.19 -13.25
C SER A 151 -4.86 -16.01 -12.04
N LEU A 152 -4.76 -14.87 -11.36
CA LEU A 152 -5.66 -14.47 -10.28
C LEU A 152 -6.93 -13.78 -10.79
N GLY A 153 -7.04 -13.49 -12.08
CA GLY A 153 -8.16 -12.73 -12.66
C GLY A 153 -8.11 -11.23 -12.34
N LEU A 154 -6.92 -10.69 -12.07
CA LEU A 154 -6.75 -9.26 -11.85
C LEU A 154 -6.81 -8.48 -13.18
N THR A 155 -7.43 -7.31 -13.14
CA THR A 155 -7.43 -6.36 -14.25
C THR A 155 -6.42 -5.26 -14.01
N LEU A 156 -5.56 -4.98 -15.00
CA LEU A 156 -4.63 -3.85 -14.95
C LEU A 156 -5.38 -2.53 -15.12
N LYS A 157 -5.17 -1.60 -14.19
CA LYS A 157 -5.90 -0.32 -14.09
C LYS A 157 -5.04 0.91 -14.36
N SER A 158 -3.75 0.85 -14.09
CA SER A 158 -2.85 1.97 -14.38
C SER A 158 -1.42 1.49 -14.55
N ILE A 159 -0.71 2.11 -15.49
CA ILE A 159 0.74 1.96 -15.69
C ILE A 159 1.35 3.35 -15.51
N GLN A 160 2.31 3.49 -14.60
CA GLN A 160 2.91 4.78 -14.29
C GLN A 160 4.43 4.67 -14.40
N PRO A 161 5.01 4.98 -15.57
CA PRO A 161 6.44 4.95 -15.78
C PRO A 161 7.13 6.03 -14.95
N VAL A 162 8.11 5.63 -14.15
CA VAL A 162 8.94 6.55 -13.37
C VAL A 162 10.38 6.43 -13.85
N ALA A 163 10.58 6.59 -15.17
CA ALA A 163 11.81 6.26 -15.87
C ALA A 163 13.07 6.90 -15.27
N SER A 164 12.96 8.13 -14.77
CA SER A 164 14.05 8.84 -14.05
C SER A 164 14.54 8.13 -12.78
N TYR A 165 13.75 7.21 -12.22
CA TYR A 165 14.08 6.39 -11.06
C TYR A 165 14.26 4.90 -11.40
N GLY A 166 14.20 4.53 -12.69
CA GLY A 166 14.45 3.17 -13.15
C GLY A 166 13.39 2.14 -12.76
N PHE A 167 12.12 2.55 -12.59
CA PHE A 167 11.02 1.63 -12.35
C PHE A 167 9.72 2.08 -13.03
N THR A 168 8.77 1.15 -13.14
CA THR A 168 7.40 1.39 -13.58
C THR A 168 6.44 0.85 -12.52
N LEU A 169 5.39 1.60 -12.19
CA LEU A 169 4.33 1.14 -11.31
C LEU A 169 3.18 0.54 -12.12
N TYR A 170 2.67 -0.61 -11.68
CA TYR A 170 1.49 -1.25 -12.26
C TYR A 170 0.46 -1.44 -11.16
N PHE A 171 -0.77 -1.02 -11.39
CA PHE A 171 -1.86 -1.12 -10.41
C PHE A 171 -2.93 -2.08 -10.91
N TYR A 172 -3.19 -3.12 -10.14
CA TYR A 172 -4.12 -4.19 -10.46
C TYR A 172 -5.31 -4.22 -9.49
N SER A 173 -6.50 -4.51 -10.00
CA SER A 173 -7.71 -4.66 -9.20
C SER A 173 -8.55 -5.84 -9.67
N PHE A 174 -9.30 -6.46 -8.75
CA PHE A 174 -10.38 -7.40 -9.08
C PHE A 174 -11.62 -6.71 -9.66
N ILE A 175 -11.79 -5.41 -9.37
CA ILE A 175 -12.96 -4.66 -9.77
C ILE A 175 -12.67 -4.04 -11.14
N ASP A 176 -13.36 -4.55 -12.16
CA ASP A 176 -13.25 -4.04 -13.52
C ASP A 176 -14.22 -2.89 -13.79
N GLU A 177 -13.96 -1.74 -13.18
CA GLU A 177 -14.72 -0.52 -13.47
C GLU A 177 -14.11 0.31 -14.61
N PRO A 178 -14.92 1.09 -15.35
CA PRO A 178 -14.44 1.96 -16.42
C PRO A 178 -13.45 3.00 -15.92
N LEU A 179 -12.34 3.14 -16.66
CA LEU A 179 -11.35 4.19 -16.43
C LEU A 179 -11.83 5.53 -17.01
N PRO A 180 -11.44 6.67 -16.41
CA PRO A 180 -11.64 7.98 -17.02
C PRO A 180 -11.10 8.06 -18.45
N GLU A 181 -9.90 7.53 -18.68
CA GLU A 181 -9.25 7.42 -19.98
C GLU A 181 -8.89 5.96 -20.30
N PRO A 182 -9.14 5.48 -21.54
CA PRO A 182 -8.75 4.12 -21.95
C PRO A 182 -7.24 3.87 -21.91
N ASP A 183 -6.42 4.92 -22.05
CA ASP A 183 -4.96 4.80 -21.94
C ASP A 183 -4.55 4.58 -20.48
N LEU A 184 -4.03 3.39 -20.18
CA LEU A 184 -3.55 3.01 -18.84
C LEU A 184 -2.43 3.92 -18.31
N GLY A 185 -1.71 4.60 -19.20
CA GLY A 185 -0.66 5.57 -18.89
C GLY A 185 -1.17 6.98 -18.54
N ALA A 186 -2.46 7.27 -18.79
CA ALA A 186 -3.02 8.60 -18.64
C ALA A 186 -2.94 9.11 -17.20
N VAL A 187 -2.42 10.33 -17.03
CA VAL A 187 -2.31 11.00 -15.73
C VAL A 187 -3.67 11.21 -15.07
N SER A 188 -4.72 11.45 -15.85
CA SER A 188 -6.11 11.60 -15.38
C SER A 188 -6.67 10.36 -14.68
N ASN A 189 -6.11 9.17 -14.92
CA ASN A 189 -6.53 7.94 -14.23
C ASN A 189 -6.00 7.85 -12.79
N ARG A 190 -4.99 8.65 -12.42
CA ARG A 190 -4.26 8.48 -11.15
C ARG A 190 -5.05 9.00 -9.95
N GLU A 191 -5.59 10.21 -10.00
CA GLU A 191 -6.48 10.70 -8.93
C GLU A 191 -7.74 9.83 -8.79
N TRP A 192 -8.28 9.32 -9.89
CA TRP A 192 -9.37 8.35 -9.88
C TRP A 192 -8.99 7.08 -9.11
N LEU A 193 -7.78 6.54 -9.35
CA LEU A 193 -7.24 5.37 -8.66
C LEU A 193 -7.06 5.62 -7.15
N TRP A 194 -6.63 6.81 -6.75
CA TRP A 194 -6.46 7.16 -5.34
C TRP A 194 -7.79 7.38 -4.60
N GLN A 195 -8.88 7.55 -5.33
CA GLN A 195 -10.22 7.72 -4.79
C GLN A 195 -11.01 6.40 -4.67
N ARG A 196 -10.40 5.25 -5.00
CA ARG A 196 -11.08 3.97 -4.90
C ARG A 196 -11.31 3.60 -3.43
N PRO A 197 -12.50 3.07 -3.08
CA PRO A 197 -12.84 2.70 -1.70
C PRO A 197 -12.33 1.31 -1.30
N TYR A 198 -11.51 0.68 -2.13
CA TYR A 198 -11.01 -0.68 -1.98
C TYR A 198 -9.50 -0.75 -2.22
N THR A 199 -8.88 -1.83 -1.76
CA THR A 199 -7.45 -2.06 -1.93
C THR A 199 -7.13 -2.53 -3.34
N VAL A 200 -6.05 -2.02 -3.92
CA VAL A 200 -5.44 -2.48 -5.17
C VAL A 200 -4.06 -3.09 -4.91
N LEU A 201 -3.57 -3.91 -5.83
CA LEU A 201 -2.20 -4.40 -5.79
C LEU A 201 -1.31 -3.49 -6.64
N GLU A 202 -0.28 -2.93 -6.03
CA GLU A 202 0.78 -2.19 -6.72
C GLU A 202 1.98 -3.11 -6.93
N PHE A 203 2.43 -3.21 -8.18
CA PHE A 203 3.77 -3.69 -8.49
C PHE A 203 4.69 -2.53 -8.81
N GLN A 204 5.84 -2.47 -8.13
CA GLN A 204 6.98 -1.67 -8.55
C GLN A 204 7.94 -2.57 -9.36
N LEU A 205 7.83 -2.52 -10.69
CA LEU A 205 8.76 -3.22 -11.58
C LEU A 205 10.05 -2.41 -11.69
N VAL A 206 11.11 -2.87 -11.02
CA VAL A 206 12.41 -2.21 -11.06
C VAL A 206 13.21 -2.72 -12.25
N HIS A 207 13.58 -1.81 -13.15
CA HIS A 207 14.25 -2.14 -14.41
C HIS A 207 15.65 -2.70 -14.14
N HIS A 208 15.98 -3.81 -14.77
CA HIS A 208 17.29 -4.47 -14.65
C HIS A 208 17.67 -4.92 -13.23
N ALA A 209 16.71 -5.01 -12.31
CA ALA A 209 16.95 -5.50 -10.97
C ALA A 209 17.19 -7.02 -10.95
N PRO A 210 18.03 -7.54 -10.02
CA PRO A 210 18.03 -8.96 -9.70
C PRO A 210 16.72 -9.35 -8.99
N PRO A 211 16.44 -10.65 -8.82
CA PRO A 211 15.30 -11.10 -8.03
C PRO A 211 15.34 -10.57 -6.59
N PHE A 212 14.19 -10.05 -6.14
CA PHE A 212 13.94 -9.54 -4.80
C PHE A 212 13.71 -10.68 -3.80
N THR A 213 14.09 -10.46 -2.56
CA THR A 213 14.06 -11.43 -1.46
C THR A 213 12.69 -11.47 -0.82
N LEU A 214 12.16 -12.68 -0.67
CA LEU A 214 10.96 -12.95 0.11
C LEU A 214 11.34 -13.20 1.58
N PRO A 215 10.50 -12.80 2.55
CA PRO A 215 10.77 -13.08 3.95
C PRO A 215 10.81 -14.59 4.20
N SER A 216 11.75 -15.05 5.03
CA SER A 216 11.70 -16.43 5.54
C SER A 216 10.47 -16.61 6.42
N LYS A 217 10.08 -17.86 6.67
CA LYS A 217 8.91 -18.17 7.50
C LYS A 217 8.99 -17.57 8.90
N GLU A 218 10.20 -17.38 9.42
CA GLU A 218 10.50 -16.83 10.76
C GLU A 218 10.68 -15.31 10.75
N ALA A 219 10.97 -14.71 9.59
CA ALA A 219 11.25 -13.29 9.49
C ALA A 219 9.99 -12.42 9.65
N SER A 220 10.16 -11.25 10.26
CA SER A 220 9.13 -10.20 10.26
C SER A 220 9.00 -9.58 8.87
N GLY A 221 7.80 -9.07 8.55
CA GLY A 221 7.45 -8.55 7.23
C GLY A 221 6.14 -9.14 6.71
N LEU A 222 5.93 -9.12 5.40
CA LEU A 222 4.74 -9.69 4.77
C LEU A 222 4.62 -11.18 5.11
N PHE A 223 3.52 -11.56 5.77
CA PHE A 223 3.21 -12.95 6.06
C PHE A 223 2.28 -13.55 5.00
N SER A 224 1.21 -12.84 4.67
CA SER A 224 0.29 -13.19 3.59
C SER A 224 -0.59 -12.01 3.20
N PHE A 225 -1.29 -12.11 2.09
CA PHE A 225 -2.45 -11.28 1.78
C PHE A 225 -3.54 -12.13 1.15
N GLU A 226 -4.80 -11.76 1.36
CA GLU A 226 -5.94 -12.48 0.80
C GLU A 226 -6.35 -11.85 -0.53
N ALA A 227 -6.48 -12.68 -1.55
CA ALA A 227 -6.89 -12.30 -2.90
C ALA A 227 -7.97 -13.30 -3.37
N ASP A 228 -9.20 -12.81 -3.50
CA ASP A 228 -10.37 -13.60 -3.94
C ASP A 228 -10.66 -14.84 -3.10
N GLY A 229 -10.55 -14.70 -1.78
CA GLY A 229 -10.76 -15.79 -0.82
C GLY A 229 -9.61 -16.79 -0.75
N GLN A 230 -8.51 -16.55 -1.48
CA GLN A 230 -7.29 -17.32 -1.40
C GLN A 230 -6.25 -16.57 -0.58
N GLU A 231 -5.57 -17.27 0.32
CA GLU A 231 -4.39 -16.73 1.00
C GLU A 231 -3.18 -16.85 0.07
N ILE A 232 -2.53 -15.72 -0.22
CA ILE A 232 -1.28 -15.66 -0.97
C ILE A 232 -0.14 -15.46 0.01
N THR A 233 0.81 -16.39 0.01
CA THR A 233 1.99 -16.40 0.88
C THR A 233 3.25 -16.03 0.11
N PRO A 234 4.37 -15.73 0.81
CA PRO A 234 5.67 -15.61 0.18
C PRO A 234 6.06 -16.84 -0.67
N GLN A 235 5.64 -18.05 -0.31
CA GLN A 235 5.92 -19.24 -1.12
C GLN A 235 5.19 -19.19 -2.47
N ASP A 236 3.94 -18.74 -2.50
CA ASP A 236 3.17 -18.61 -3.76
C ASP A 236 3.81 -17.56 -4.68
N LEU A 237 4.30 -16.45 -4.11
CA LEU A 237 5.04 -15.43 -4.87
C LEU A 237 6.36 -15.98 -5.43
N LYS A 238 7.03 -16.88 -4.70
CA LYS A 238 8.25 -17.56 -5.15
C LYS A 238 7.95 -18.52 -6.30
N ASP A 239 6.91 -19.32 -6.17
CA ASP A 239 6.49 -20.29 -7.17
C ASP A 239 6.03 -19.60 -8.47
N ALA A 240 5.55 -18.36 -8.36
CA ALA A 240 5.23 -17.48 -9.47
C ALA A 240 6.43 -16.68 -10.03
N GLU A 241 7.66 -16.95 -9.59
CA GLU A 241 8.90 -16.26 -10.02
C GLU A 241 8.92 -14.74 -9.72
N LEU A 242 8.13 -14.27 -8.76
CA LEU A 242 8.09 -12.85 -8.38
C LEU A 242 9.18 -12.46 -7.37
N GLY A 243 9.79 -13.44 -6.72
CA GLY A 243 10.89 -13.26 -5.76
C GLY A 243 11.70 -14.54 -5.55
N LYS A 244 12.68 -14.48 -4.64
CA LYS A 244 13.55 -15.61 -4.26
C LYS A 244 13.52 -15.91 -2.76
#